data_AF-A0A370DXL4-F1
#
_entry.id   AF-A0A370DXL4-F1
#
_cell.length_a   1.000
_cell.length_b   1.000
_cell.length_c   1.000
_cell.angle_alpha   90.00
_cell.angle_beta   90.00
_cell.angle_gamma   90.00
#
_symmetry.space_group_name_H-M   'P 1'
#
loop_
_entity.id
_entity.type
_entity.pdbx_description
1 polymer ?
#
loop_
_entity_poly.entity_id
_entity_poly.type
_entity_poly.pdbx_seq_one_letter_code
_entity_poly.pdbx_strand_id
1 'polypeptide(L)'
;MVPGGVLTGSGGWKAVRSNYLFPVRALSQRYRWCLVSLLREAYVAGELPRVNGPGEPTITLDRLMQQDWVVYSRSGLSEPKQVLDYLARYTTGPPSATRVCCR
;
A
#
# COMPACT_ATOMS: atom_id res chain seq x y z
N MET A 1 -2.57 -7.45 2.19
CA MET A 1 -3.57 -8.10 3.07
C MET A 1 -2.86 -8.50 4.35
N VAL A 2 -3.43 -8.23 5.51
CA VAL A 2 -2.81 -8.57 6.81
C VAL A 2 -3.77 -9.51 7.53
N PRO A 3 -3.33 -10.71 7.96
CA PRO A 3 -4.19 -11.58 8.72
C PRO A 3 -4.55 -10.93 10.07
N GLY A 4 -5.80 -11.10 10.51
CA GLY A 4 -6.28 -10.62 11.80
C GLY A 4 -5.80 -11.46 12.99
N GLY A 5 -4.62 -12.06 12.89
CA GLY A 5 -4.12 -13.02 13.86
C GLY A 5 -2.63 -13.28 13.67
N VAL A 6 -2.02 -13.86 14.71
CA VAL A 6 -0.63 -14.31 14.70
C VAL A 6 -0.58 -15.81 14.88
N LEU A 7 0.27 -16.48 14.11
CA LEU A 7 0.61 -17.87 14.35
C LEU A 7 1.64 -17.92 15.49
N THR A 8 1.32 -18.60 16.58
CA THR A 8 2.24 -18.76 17.69
C THR A 8 3.36 -19.74 17.31
N GLY A 9 4.51 -19.65 17.99
CA GLY A 9 5.61 -20.61 17.78
C GLY A 9 5.24 -22.07 18.06
N SER A 10 4.13 -22.30 18.76
CA SER A 10 3.53 -23.63 19.00
C SER A 10 2.55 -24.09 17.91
N GLY A 11 2.40 -23.35 16.82
CA GLY A 11 1.49 -23.67 15.71
C GLY A 11 0.03 -23.30 15.94
N GLY A 12 -0.31 -22.64 17.06
CA GLY A 12 -1.66 -22.19 17.37
C GLY A 12 -2.00 -20.86 16.69
N TRP A 13 -3.20 -20.74 16.12
CA TRP A 13 -3.69 -19.46 15.61
C TRP A 13 -4.24 -18.60 16.76
N LYS A 14 -3.71 -17.40 16.94
CA LYS A 14 -4.24 -16.43 17.91
C LYS A 14 -4.82 -15.23 17.16
N ALA A 15 -6.16 -15.15 17.12
CA ALA A 15 -6.85 -14.01 16.57
C ALA A 15 -6.62 -12.75 17.44
N VAL A 16 -6.46 -11.60 16.78
CA VAL A 16 -6.36 -10.29 17.41
C VAL A 16 -7.78 -9.80 17.71
N ARG A 17 -7.99 -9.20 18.89
CA ARG A 17 -9.29 -8.66 19.32
C ARG A 17 -9.74 -7.42 18.52
N SER A 18 -8.81 -6.79 17.82
CA SER A 18 -9.03 -5.63 16.96
C SER A 18 -9.27 -6.09 15.51
N ASN A 19 -10.04 -5.31 14.75
CA ASN A 19 -10.25 -5.49 13.31
C ASN A 19 -8.93 -5.57 12.50
N TYR A 20 -7.84 -5.03 13.07
CA TYR A 20 -6.52 -4.97 12.45
C TYR A 20 -5.41 -5.39 13.43
N LEU A 21 -4.36 -6.02 12.88
CA LEU A 21 -3.15 -6.38 13.63
C LEU A 21 -2.39 -5.15 14.15
N PHE A 22 -2.46 -4.02 13.43
CA PHE A 22 -1.79 -2.76 13.78
C PHE A 22 -2.74 -1.56 13.69
N PRO A 23 -2.50 -0.50 14.48
CA PRO A 23 -3.19 0.78 14.30
C PRO A 23 -2.89 1.36 12.91
N VAL A 24 -3.93 1.62 12.12
CA VAL A 24 -3.81 2.11 10.73
C VAL A 24 -2.97 3.37 10.62
N ARG A 25 -3.10 4.31 11.57
CA ARG A 25 -2.33 5.57 11.59
C ARG A 25 -0.83 5.33 11.75
N ALA A 26 -0.44 4.48 12.70
CA ALA A 26 0.96 4.15 12.95
C ALA A 26 1.58 3.41 11.76
N LEU A 27 0.84 2.47 11.17
CA LEU A 27 1.28 1.75 9.97
C LEU A 27 1.46 2.71 8.79
N SER A 28 0.51 3.61 8.58
CA SER A 28 0.56 4.56 7.46
C SER A 28 1.74 5.52 7.57
N GLN A 29 1.99 6.03 8.78
CA GLN A 29 3.13 6.90 9.04
C GLN A 29 4.45 6.15 8.82
N ARG A 30 4.60 4.94 9.38
CA ARG A 30 5.82 4.13 9.23
C ARG A 30 6.09 3.78 7.78
N TYR A 31 5.06 3.35 7.04
CA TYR A 31 5.16 3.03 5.62
C TYR A 31 5.61 4.24 4.80
N ARG A 32 4.99 5.40 5.03
CA ARG A 32 5.37 6.66 4.38
C ARG A 32 6.85 6.99 4.60
N TRP A 33 7.31 6.95 5.85
CA TRP A 33 8.71 7.21 6.17
C TRP A 33 9.65 6.23 5.47
N CYS A 34 9.41 4.92 5.59
CA CYS A 34 10.27 3.90 5.00
C CYS A 34 10.36 4.04 3.48
N LEU A 35 9.23 4.23 2.79
CA LEU A 35 9.23 4.37 1.33
C LEU A 35 9.99 5.61 0.87
N VAL A 36 9.76 6.76 1.50
CA VAL A 36 10.43 8.01 1.14
C VAL A 36 11.93 7.95 1.44
N SER A 37 12.33 7.37 2.57
CA SER A 37 13.75 7.17 2.91
C SER A 37 14.47 6.32 1.86
N LEU A 38 13.89 5.17 1.50
CA LEU A 38 14.47 4.28 0.49
C LEU A 38 14.55 4.94 -0.89
N LEU A 39 13.54 5.74 -1.27
CA LEU A 39 13.58 6.47 -2.54
C LEU A 39 14.67 7.55 -2.56
N ARG A 40 14.95 8.21 -1.42
CA ARG A 40 16.07 9.15 -1.30
C ARG A 40 17.40 8.45 -1.42
N GLU A 41 17.56 7.31 -0.76
CA GLU A 41 18.77 6.49 -0.82
C GLU A 41 19.02 6.01 -2.26
N ALA A 42 18.01 5.45 -2.93
CA ALA A 42 18.10 5.02 -4.32
C ALA A 42 18.39 6.17 -5.30
N TYR A 43 17.85 7.36 -5.05
CA TYR A 43 18.15 8.55 -5.85
C TYR A 43 19.62 8.98 -5.68
N VAL A 44 20.11 9.07 -4.44
CA VAL A 44 21.51 9.43 -4.15
C VAL A 44 22.48 8.38 -4.71
N ALA A 45 22.09 7.11 -4.70
CA ALA A 45 22.85 6.01 -5.28
C ALA A 45 22.81 5.97 -6.83
N GLY A 46 22.00 6.82 -7.48
CA GLY A 46 21.86 6.83 -8.94
C GLY A 46 21.10 5.62 -9.51
N GLU A 47 20.37 4.89 -8.68
CA GLU A 47 19.60 3.69 -9.07
C GLU A 47 18.27 4.03 -9.76
N LEU A 48 17.95 5.32 -9.90
CA LEU A 48 16.74 5.83 -10.54
C LEU A 48 17.08 6.50 -11.88
N PRO A 49 17.40 5.74 -12.95
CA PRO A 49 17.90 6.26 -14.22
C PRO A 49 16.89 7.14 -15.00
N ARG A 50 15.61 7.13 -14.61
CA ARG A 50 14.54 7.98 -15.17
C ARG A 50 14.36 9.29 -14.41
N VAL A 51 15.04 9.48 -13.28
CA VAL A 51 14.88 10.64 -12.40
C VAL A 51 16.22 11.38 -12.40
N ASN A 52 16.41 12.28 -13.37
CA ASN A 52 17.69 12.95 -13.62
C ASN A 52 17.68 14.47 -13.32
N GLY A 53 16.55 15.00 -12.82
CA GLY A 53 16.42 16.42 -12.46
C GLY A 53 17.15 16.73 -11.16
N PRO A 54 18.14 17.65 -11.13
CA PRO A 54 18.85 18.00 -9.91
C PRO A 54 17.87 18.62 -8.88
N GLY A 55 17.78 18.01 -7.70
CA GLY A 55 16.99 18.52 -6.56
C GLY A 55 15.46 18.38 -6.69
N GLU A 56 14.92 18.17 -7.88
CA GLU A 56 13.50 17.90 -8.14
C GLU A 56 12.91 16.75 -7.30
N PRO A 57 13.57 15.58 -7.17
CA PRO A 57 13.01 14.49 -6.38
C PRO A 57 12.99 14.79 -4.89
N THR A 58 13.98 15.52 -4.36
CA THR A 58 14.00 15.92 -2.94
C THR A 58 12.79 16.80 -2.60
N ILE A 59 12.57 17.87 -3.39
CA ILE A 59 11.43 18.79 -3.20
C ILE A 59 10.10 18.05 -3.36
N THR A 60 10.03 17.13 -4.34
CA THR A 60 8.82 16.35 -4.59
C THR A 60 8.53 15.39 -3.44
N LEU A 61 9.54 14.68 -2.93
CA LEU A 61 9.43 13.79 -1.78
C LEU A 61 9.11 14.56 -0.49
N ASP A 62 9.60 15.79 -0.31
CA ASP A 62 9.23 16.65 0.81
C ASP A 62 7.75 17.06 0.76
N ARG A 63 7.24 17.43 -0.42
CA ARG A 63 5.80 17.69 -0.61
C ARG A 63 4.96 16.44 -0.38
N LEU A 64 5.46 15.29 -0.84
CA LEU A 64 4.82 13.99 -0.66
C LEU A 64 4.68 13.62 0.83
N MET A 65 5.68 13.99 1.64
CA MET A 65 5.70 13.80 3.09
C MET A 65 4.71 14.70 3.85
N GLN A 66 4.24 15.81 3.25
CA GLN A 66 3.24 16.69 3.86
C GLN A 66 1.81 16.20 3.69
N GLN A 67 1.57 15.27 2.76
CA GLN A 67 0.25 14.70 2.55
C GLN A 67 -0.10 13.67 3.64
N ASP A 68 -1.40 13.53 3.92
CA ASP A 68 -1.92 12.47 4.76
C ASP A 68 -1.94 11.16 3.98
N TRP A 69 -1.21 10.17 4.50
CA TRP A 69 -1.15 8.84 3.90
C TRP A 69 -2.11 7.94 4.64
N VAL A 70 -3.05 7.35 3.89
CA VAL A 70 -3.96 6.35 4.42
C VAL A 70 -3.57 5.01 3.82
N VAL A 71 -2.87 4.18 4.59
CA VAL A 71 -2.59 2.79 4.24
C VAL A 71 -3.79 1.96 4.66
N TYR A 72 -4.61 1.58 3.68
CA TYR A 72 -5.74 0.70 3.92
C TYR A 72 -5.25 -0.75 4.06
N SER A 73 -5.42 -1.32 5.25
CA SER A 73 -5.34 -2.76 5.46
C SER A 73 -6.76 -3.31 5.55
N ARG A 74 -7.10 -4.32 4.74
CA ARG A 74 -8.34 -5.09 4.88
C ARG A 74 -8.01 -6.39 5.60
N SER A 75 -8.89 -6.83 6.50
CA SER A 75 -8.86 -8.21 6.99
C SER A 75 -8.89 -9.16 5.79
N GLY A 76 -8.15 -10.27 5.88
CA GLY A 76 -8.01 -11.21 4.78
C GLY A 76 -9.37 -11.54 4.15
N LEU A 77 -9.48 -11.34 2.83
CA LEU A 77 -10.58 -11.85 2.04
C LEU A 77 -10.56 -13.37 2.24
N SER A 78 -11.61 -13.90 2.87
CA SER A 78 -11.74 -15.33 3.13
C SER A 78 -11.79 -16.16 1.86
N GLU A 79 -11.99 -15.51 0.70
CA GLU A 79 -12.11 -16.15 -0.60
C GLU A 79 -11.03 -15.65 -1.59
N PRO A 80 -10.15 -16.54 -2.09
CA PRO A 80 -9.09 -16.19 -3.04
C PRO A 80 -9.57 -15.51 -4.32
N LYS A 81 -10.78 -15.83 -4.79
CA LYS A 81 -11.41 -15.21 -5.98
C LYS A 81 -11.56 -13.70 -5.82
N GLN A 82 -11.91 -13.22 -4.62
CA GLN A 82 -12.09 -11.80 -4.35
C GLN A 82 -10.75 -11.03 -4.38
N VAL A 83 -9.65 -11.70 -4.02
CA VAL A 83 -8.30 -11.14 -4.14
C VAL A 83 -7.93 -10.98 -5.60
N LEU A 84 -8.20 -12.01 -6.41
CA LEU A 84 -7.91 -12.02 -7.82
C LEU A 84 -8.72 -10.95 -8.57
N ASP A 85 -10.02 -10.84 -8.27
CA ASP A 85 -10.90 -9.81 -8.85
C ASP A 85 -10.44 -8.39 -8.47
N TYR A 86 -10.02 -8.19 -7.21
CA TYR A 86 -9.47 -6.91 -6.78
C TYR A 86 -8.18 -6.54 -7.53
N LEU A 87 -7.23 -7.48 -7.64
CA LEU A 87 -5.97 -7.25 -8.35
C LEU A 87 -6.19 -7.04 -9.85
N ALA A 88 -7.07 -7.82 -10.47
CA ALA A 88 -7.36 -7.76 -11.90
C ALA A 88 -7.82 -6.37 -12.34
N ARG A 89 -8.59 -5.63 -11.51
CA ARG A 89 -9.04 -4.27 -11.80
C ARG A 89 -7.92 -3.22 -11.83
N TYR A 90 -6.79 -3.49 -11.16
CA TYR A 90 -5.66 -2.58 -11.08
C TYR A 90 -4.53 -2.92 -12.07
N THR A 91 -4.40 -4.19 -12.47
CA THR A 91 -3.43 -4.62 -13.50
C THR A 91 -4.01 -4.58 -14.90
N THR A 92 -5.31 -4.86 -15.01
CA THR A 92 -6.08 -4.82 -16.25
C THR A 92 -7.05 -3.65 -16.07
N GLY A 93 -6.82 -2.53 -16.74
CA GLY A 93 -7.76 -1.40 -16.70
C GLY A 93 -9.20 -1.88 -16.97
N PRO A 94 -10.22 -1.18 -16.45
CA PRO A 94 -11.60 -1.68 -16.47
C PRO A 94 -11.98 -2.12 -17.89
N PRO A 95 -12.62 -3.29 -18.05
CA PRO A 95 -13.04 -3.73 -19.36
C PRO A 95 -13.98 -2.67 -19.95
N SER A 96 -13.63 -2.18 -21.13
CA SER A 96 -14.44 -1.26 -21.92
C SER A 96 -15.79 -1.91 -22.29
N ALA A 97 -16.87 -1.55 -21.59
CA ALA A 97 -18.29 -1.76 -21.93
C ALA A 97 -19.13 -1.46 -20.66
N THR A 98 -20.26 -0.75 -20.63
CA THR A 98 -21.20 -0.20 -21.62
C THR A 98 -22.12 0.77 -20.85
N ARG A 99 -22.49 1.88 -21.53
CA ARG A 99 -23.56 2.86 -21.22
C ARG A 99 -24.28 2.71 -19.88
N VAL A 100 -23.99 3.62 -18.95
CA VAL A 100 -24.96 4.01 -17.91
C VAL A 100 -26.04 4.83 -18.61
N CYS A 101 -27.20 4.19 -18.83
CA CYS A 101 -28.41 4.90 -19.20
C CYS A 101 -28.88 5.64 -17.93
N CYS A 102 -28.71 6.96 -17.90
CA CYS A 102 -29.34 7.80 -16.90
C CYS A 102 -30.86 7.65 -17.04
N ARG A 103 -31.55 7.41 -15.93
CA ARG A 103 -32.97 7.66 -15.77
C ARG A 103 -33.17 8.61 -14.61
#